data_AF-W1XQP5-F1
#
_entry.id   AF-W1XQP5-F1
#
_cell.length_a   1.000
_cell.length_b   1.000
_cell.length_c   1.000
_cell.angle_alpha   90.00
_cell.angle_beta   90.00
_cell.angle_gamma   90.00
#
_symmetry.space_group_name_H-M   'P 1'
#
loop_
_entity.id
_entity.type
_entity.pdbx_description
1 polymer ?
#
loop_
_entity_poly.entity_id
_entity_poly.type
_entity_poly.pdbx_seq_one_letter_code
_entity_poly.pdbx_strand_id
1 'polypeptide(L)' 'VNHAVHQAKLENKKRLAEYIAQQLNVVVNPKALFDVQIKRIHEYKRQLMNVLHVITRYNRIKADPDAKWVPRVNIFGGK' A
#
# COMPACT_ATOMS: atom_id res chain seq x y z
N VAL A 1 -10.10 17.20 -11.57
CA VAL A 1 -10.61 16.07 -10.74
C VAL A 1 -11.31 16.64 -9.52
N ASN A 2 -12.47 16.10 -9.13
CA ASN A 2 -13.35 16.71 -8.14
C ASN A 2 -12.69 16.74 -6.74
N HIS A 3 -12.44 17.93 -6.18
CA HIS A 3 -11.76 18.13 -4.88
C HIS A 3 -12.44 17.34 -3.74
N ALA A 4 -13.77 17.24 -3.78
CA ALA A 4 -14.54 16.47 -2.81
C ALA A 4 -14.14 14.98 -2.78
N VAL A 5 -13.83 14.38 -3.94
CA VAL A 5 -13.41 12.97 -4.05
C VAL A 5 -12.03 12.76 -3.43
N HIS A 6 -11.10 13.70 -3.63
CA HIS A 6 -9.76 13.62 -3.02
C HIS A 6 -9.85 13.66 -1.50
N GLN A 7 -10.65 14.56 -0.94
CA GLN A 7 -10.85 14.65 0.51
C GLN A 7 -11.53 13.40 1.06
N ALA A 8 -12.61 12.94 0.44
CA ALA A 8 -13.28 11.71 0.87
C ALA A 8 -12.34 10.48 0.84
N LYS A 9 -11.49 10.38 -0.19
CA LYS A 9 -10.50 9.30 -0.28
C LYS A 9 -9.44 9.40 0.82
N LEU A 10 -8.97 10.61 1.14
CA LEU A 10 -8.00 10.83 2.20
C LEU A 10 -8.57 10.44 3.57
N GLU A 11 -9.81 10.82 3.88
CA GLU A 11 -10.47 10.45 5.13
C GLU A 11 -10.63 8.94 5.27
N ASN A 12 -11.01 8.24 4.19
CA ASN A 12 -11.07 6.78 4.20
C ASN A 12 -9.70 6.13 4.45
N LYS A 13 -8.61 6.73 3.96
CA LYS A 13 -7.25 6.22 4.19
C LYS A 13 -6.78 6.46 5.63
N LYS A 14 -7.19 7.58 6.26
CA LYS A 14 -6.91 7.82 7.68
C LYS A 14 -7.59 6.77 8.56
N ARG A 15 -8.88 6.50 8.32
CA ARG A 15 -9.62 5.44 9.04
C ARG A 15 -8.96 4.07 8.90
N LEU A 16 -8.51 3.71 7.69
CA LEU A 16 -7.79 2.45 7.48
C LEU A 16 -6.43 2.42 8.18
N ALA A 17 -5.70 3.54 8.21
CA ALA A 17 -4.42 3.63 8.91
C ALA A 17 -4.58 3.45 10.43
N GLU A 18 -5.63 4.05 11.02
CA GLU A 18 -6.00 3.85 12.43
C GLU A 18 -6.33 2.37 12.72
N TYR A 19 -7.13 1.74 11.85
CA TYR A 19 -7.44 0.32 11.99
C TYR A 19 -6.19 -0.57 11.91
N ILE A 20 -5.29 -0.32 10.95
CA ILE A 20 -4.02 -1.06 10.83
C ILE A 20 -3.16 -0.88 12.08
N ALA A 21 -3.08 0.34 12.63
CA ALA A 21 -2.33 0.60 13.85
C ALA A 21 -2.89 -0.19 15.04
N GLN A 22 -4.22 -0.25 15.19
CA GLN A 22 -4.86 -0.98 16.28
C GLN A 22 -4.72 -2.51 16.14
N GLN A 23 -4.84 -3.06 14.93
CA GLN A 23 -4.87 -4.51 14.72
C GLN A 23 -3.49 -5.13 14.54
N LEU A 24 -2.56 -4.41 13.90
CA LEU A 24 -1.24 -4.94 13.52
C LEU A 24 -0.08 -4.24 14.25
N ASN A 25 -0.36 -3.20 15.04
CA ASN A 25 0.65 -2.36 15.69
C ASN A 25 1.66 -1.75 14.69
N VAL A 26 1.18 -1.41 13.48
CA VAL A 26 1.97 -0.77 12.41
C VAL A 26 1.37 0.59 12.08
N VAL A 27 2.20 1.64 12.12
CA VAL A 27 1.79 3.00 11.71
C VAL A 27 2.08 3.20 10.23
N VAL A 28 1.06 3.55 9.44
CA VAL A 28 1.19 3.78 7.99
C VAL A 28 0.79 5.21 7.62
N ASN A 29 1.46 5.79 6.62
CA ASN A 29 1.21 7.17 6.18
C ASN A 29 -0.02 7.27 5.24
N PRO A 30 -1.13 7.93 5.62
CA PRO A 30 -2.33 8.05 4.79
C PRO A 30 -2.13 8.91 3.52
N LYS A 31 -1.03 9.64 3.39
CA LYS A 31 -0.69 10.39 2.17
C LYS A 31 0.03 9.53 1.13
N ALA A 32 0.59 8.38 1.52
CA ALA A 32 1.22 7.42 0.60
C ALA A 32 0.18 6.74 -0.29
N LEU A 33 0.54 6.29 -1.48
CA LEU A 33 -0.35 5.49 -2.33
C LEU A 33 -0.66 4.16 -1.63
N PHE A 34 -1.95 3.84 -1.43
CA PHE A 34 -2.36 2.55 -0.88
C PHE A 34 -2.58 1.58 -2.04
N ASP A 35 -1.71 0.59 -2.15
CA ASP A 35 -1.76 -0.45 -3.17
C ASP A 35 -2.29 -1.73 -2.53
N VAL A 36 -3.49 -2.15 -2.94
CA VAL A 36 -4.29 -3.11 -2.17
C VAL A 36 -4.58 -4.34 -3.02
N GLN A 37 -4.15 -5.52 -2.55
CA GLN A 37 -4.51 -6.81 -3.13
C GLN A 37 -5.21 -7.68 -2.09
N ILE A 38 -6.54 -7.55 -2.02
CA ILE A 38 -7.38 -8.36 -1.12
C ILE A 38 -8.16 -9.39 -1.92
N LYS A 39 -7.88 -10.68 -1.71
CA LYS A 39 -8.49 -11.83 -2.40
C LYS A 39 -8.02 -13.14 -1.75
N ARG A 40 -8.75 -14.25 -1.99
CA ARG A 40 -8.31 -15.61 -1.57
C ARG A 40 -6.86 -15.88 -1.93
N ILE A 41 -6.09 -16.51 -1.05
CA ILE A 41 -4.68 -16.80 -1.32
C ILE A 41 -4.59 -18.00 -2.24
N HIS A 42 -4.13 -17.77 -3.48
CA HIS A 42 -4.03 -18.82 -4.49
C HIS A 42 -3.03 -18.42 -5.57
N GLU A 43 -2.22 -19.36 -6.03
CA GLU A 43 -1.19 -19.16 -7.07
C GLU A 43 -1.69 -18.41 -8.31
N TYR A 44 -2.85 -18.79 -8.89
CA TYR A 44 -3.38 -18.12 -10.10
C TYR A 44 -3.72 -16.63 -9.87
N LYS A 45 -3.96 -16.24 -8.61
CA LYS A 45 -4.25 -14.85 -8.23
C LYS A 45 -2.99 -13.99 -8.09
N ARG A 46 -1.82 -14.61 -8.24
CA ARG A 46 -0.50 -13.98 -8.41
C ARG A 46 -0.12 -12.99 -7.29
N GLN A 47 -0.47 -13.28 -6.03
CA GLN A 47 0.05 -12.54 -4.88
C GLN A 47 1.58 -12.57 -4.85
N LEU A 48 2.17 -13.73 -5.17
CA LEU A 48 3.62 -13.89 -5.28
C LEU A 48 4.24 -12.90 -6.28
N MET A 49 3.64 -12.75 -7.46
CA MET A 49 4.11 -11.78 -8.46
C MET A 49 4.08 -10.34 -7.94
N ASN A 50 3.05 -9.97 -7.17
CA ASN A 50 2.99 -8.64 -6.57
C ASN A 50 4.11 -8.45 -5.52
N VAL A 51 4.36 -9.45 -4.67
CA VAL A 51 5.46 -9.39 -3.69
C VAL A 51 6.82 -9.28 -4.38
N LEU A 52 7.07 -10.01 -5.47
CA LEU A 52 8.30 -9.87 -6.27
C LEU A 52 8.49 -8.45 -6.83
N HIS A 53 7.39 -7.81 -7.25
CA HIS A 53 7.44 -6.41 -7.66
C HIS A 53 7.75 -5.46 -6.48
N VAL A 54 7.20 -5.71 -5.29
CA VAL A 54 7.55 -4.95 -4.07
C VAL A 54 9.04 -5.07 -3.74
N ILE A 55 9.61 -6.28 -3.80
CA ILE A 55 11.04 -6.52 -3.57
C ILE A 55 11.89 -5.79 -4.61
N THR A 56 11.53 -5.89 -5.89
CA THR A 56 12.23 -5.19 -6.97
C THR A 56 12.23 -3.69 -6.73
N ARG A 57 11.09 -3.13 -6.31
CA ARG A 57 10.96 -1.71 -6.00
C ARG A 57 11.80 -1.29 -4.79
N TYR A 58 11.80 -2.09 -3.73
CA TYR A 58 12.65 -1.87 -2.56
C TYR A 58 14.13 -1.81 -2.95
N ASN A 59 14.59 -2.76 -3.77
CA ASN A 59 15.98 -2.78 -4.24
C ASN A 59 16.33 -1.55 -5.08
N ARG A 60 15.40 -1.07 -5.93
CA ARG A 60 15.61 0.15 -6.72
C ARG A 60 15.68 1.41 -5.84
N ILE A 61 14.84 1.52 -4.81
CA ILE A 61 14.91 2.62 -3.83
C ILE A 61 16.25 2.61 -3.09
N LYS A 62 16.77 1.42 -2.74
CA LYS A 62 18.09 1.31 -2.11
C LYS A 62 19.23 1.71 -3.05
N ALA A 63 19.12 1.41 -4.35
CA ALA A 63 20.15 1.73 -5.32
C ALA A 63 20.19 3.21 -5.71
N ASP A 64 19.02 3.88 -5.72
CA ASP A 64 18.89 5.31 -6.00
C ASP A 64 17.89 5.93 -5.01
N PRO A 65 18.34 6.31 -3.81
CA PRO A 65 17.47 6.88 -2.78
C PRO A 65 16.91 8.26 -3.14
N ASP A 66 17.63 9.04 -3.95
CA ASP A 66 17.32 10.44 -4.27
C ASP A 66 16.37 10.58 -5.47
N ALA A 67 16.10 9.49 -6.20
CA ALA A 67 15.04 9.44 -7.19
C ALA A 67 13.67 9.85 -6.62
N LYS A 68 12.79 10.32 -7.52
CA LYS A 68 11.43 10.79 -7.18
C LYS A 68 10.47 9.62 -6.93
N TRP A 69 10.62 8.96 -5.78
CA TRP A 69 9.75 7.86 -5.37
C TRP A 69 8.43 8.36 -4.78
N VAL A 70 7.31 7.84 -5.26
CA VAL A 70 6.01 8.03 -4.61
C VAL A 70 5.89 7.07 -3.42
N PRO A 71 5.75 7.53 -2.16
CA PRO A 71 5.58 6.64 -1.02
C PRO A 71 4.39 5.70 -1.23
N ARG A 72 4.53 4.41 -0.90
CA ARG A 72 3.48 3.40 -1.10
C ARG A 72 3.36 2.48 0.10
N VAL A 73 2.13 2.13 0.45
CA VAL A 73 1.77 1.12 1.45
C VAL A 73 1.13 -0.02 0.68
N ASN A 74 1.78 -1.20 0.66
CA ASN A 74 1.25 -2.38 -0.01
C ASN A 74 0.45 -3.21 1.02
N ILE A 75 -0.84 -3.40 0.79
CA ILE A 75 -1.79 -4.03 1.70
C ILE A 75 -2.29 -5.32 1.07
N PHE A 76 -2.04 -6.44 1.75
CA PHE A 76 -2.55 -7.75 1.36
C PHE A 76 -3.63 -8.21 2.33
N GLY A 77 -4.60 -8.96 1.83
CA GLY A 77 -5.60 -9.60 2.68
C GLY A 77 -6.20 -10.82 1.97
N GLY A 78 -6.40 -11.89 2.70
CA GLY A 78 -6.90 -13.13 2.13
C GLY A 78 -6.78 -14.29 3.08
N LYS A 79 -7.54 -15.33 2.78
CA LYS A 79 -7.43 -16.66 3.37
C LYS A 79 -7.27 -17.67 2.24
#